data_AF-A0A0C2WJV5-F1
#
_entry.id   AF-A0A0C2WJV5-F1
#
_cell.length_a   1.000
_cell.length_b   1.000
_cell.length_c   1.000
_cell.angle_alpha   90.00
_cell.angle_beta   90.00
_cell.angle_gamma   90.00
#
_symmetry.space_group_name_H-M   'P 1'
#
loop_
_entity.id
_entity.type
_entity.pdbx_description
1 polymer ?
#
loop_
_entity_poly.entity_id
_entity_poly.type
_entity_poly.pdbx_seq_one_letter_code
_entity_poly.pdbx_strand_id
1 'polypeptide(L)' 'FFTTVAFAQGVVINYPQNGASVPAGQDLTVQVVRPDTLTGSQEVAVVIGLESCTSQSCPSPVDVMGDILYNGPYNPQF' A
#
# COMPACT_ATOMS: atom_id res chain seq x y z
N PHE A 1 -28.93 -23.22 3.00
CA PHE A 1 -28.45 -21.86 3.33
C PHE A 1 -27.00 -21.79 2.85
N PHE A 2 -26.71 -21.15 1.72
CA PHE A 2 -25.34 -21.06 1.18
C PHE A 2 -24.71 -19.76 1.69
N THR A 3 -23.73 -19.88 2.59
CA THR A 3 -22.90 -18.75 3.04
C THR A 3 -21.80 -18.52 2.03
N THR A 4 -21.91 -17.47 1.21
CA THR A 4 -20.84 -17.03 0.31
C THR A 4 -19.85 -16.17 1.09
N VAL A 5 -18.62 -16.68 1.27
CA VAL A 5 -17.48 -15.88 1.74
C VAL A 5 -16.88 -15.14 0.55
N ALA A 6 -16.89 -13.81 0.60
CA ALA A 6 -16.20 -12.98 -0.38
C ALA A 6 -14.76 -12.77 0.08
N PHE A 7 -13.80 -13.41 -0.58
CA PHE A 7 -12.39 -13.04 -0.46
C PHE A 7 -12.17 -11.79 -1.32
N ALA A 8 -12.07 -10.62 -0.70
CA ALA A 8 -11.56 -9.44 -1.38
C ALA A 8 -10.08 -9.71 -1.68
N GLN A 9 -9.75 -10.00 -2.95
CA GLN A 9 -8.37 -10.11 -3.39
C GLN A 9 -7.79 -8.69 -3.39
N GLY A 10 -7.21 -8.32 -2.25
CA GLY A 10 -6.75 -6.96 -1.97
C GLY A 10 -5.50 -6.57 -2.75
N VAL A 11 -5.20 -5.28 -2.70
CA VAL A 11 -3.94 -4.72 -3.19
C VAL A 11 -2.84 -4.97 -2.15
N VAL A 12 -1.63 -5.28 -2.61
CA VAL A 12 -0.46 -5.47 -1.74
C VAL A 12 0.67 -4.52 -2.13
N ILE A 13 1.41 -4.06 -1.11
CA ILE A 13 2.70 -3.40 -1.32
C ILE A 13 3.75 -4.50 -1.40
N ASN A 14 4.28 -4.77 -2.58
CA ASN A 14 5.31 -5.78 -2.79
C ASN A 14 6.73 -5.24 -2.51
N TYR A 15 6.90 -3.92 -2.68
CA TYR A 15 8.14 -3.23 -2.33
C TYR A 15 7.82 -1.81 -1.81
N PRO A 16 8.52 -1.32 -0.77
CA PRO A 16 9.57 -2.03 -0.01
C PRO A 16 9.01 -3.16 0.87
N GLN A 17 9.87 -4.08 1.32
CA GLN A 17 9.43 -5.14 2.24
C GLN A 17 8.93 -4.55 3.56
N ASN A 18 8.01 -5.26 4.23
CA ASN A 18 7.49 -4.84 5.52
C ASN A 18 8.64 -4.63 6.52
N GLY A 19 8.65 -3.47 7.20
CA GLY A 19 9.68 -3.08 8.16
C GLY A 19 10.99 -2.61 7.53
N ALA A 20 11.06 -2.43 6.20
CA ALA A 20 12.23 -1.87 5.55
C ALA A 20 12.46 -0.41 5.98
N SER A 21 13.72 -0.07 6.22
CA SER A 21 14.15 1.32 6.43
C SER A 21 14.41 1.99 5.08
N VAL A 22 13.80 3.15 4.87
CA VAL A 22 13.97 3.94 3.65
C VAL A 22 14.73 5.23 3.98
N PRO A 23 15.81 5.54 3.25
CA PRO A 23 16.61 6.73 3.54
C PRO A 23 15.83 7.99 3.18
N ALA A 24 15.82 8.95 4.11
CA ALA A 24 15.15 10.23 3.90
C ALA A 24 15.80 11.04 2.75
N GLY A 25 14.97 11.74 1.98
CA GLY A 25 15.42 12.62 0.89
C GLY A 25 15.88 11.91 -0.38
N GLN A 26 15.68 10.60 -0.48
CA GLN A 26 15.97 9.81 -1.69
C GLN A 26 14.68 9.36 -2.37
N ASP A 27 14.79 9.09 -3.67
CA ASP A 27 13.68 8.53 -4.44
C ASP A 27 13.37 7.11 -3.96
N LEU A 28 12.12 6.87 -3.58
CA LEU A 28 11.60 5.57 -3.19
C LEU A 28 10.63 5.07 -4.27
N THR A 29 10.97 3.97 -4.91
CA THR A 29 10.00 3.22 -5.70
C THR A 29 9.07 2.46 -4.76
N VAL A 30 7.76 2.62 -4.90
CA VAL A 30 6.76 1.81 -4.20
C VAL A 30 6.03 0.95 -5.21
N GLN A 31 6.10 -0.37 -5.04
CA GLN A 31 5.43 -1.31 -5.93
C GLN A 31 4.09 -1.73 -5.33
N VAL A 32 3.02 -1.18 -5.91
CA VAL A 32 1.64 -1.50 -5.56
C VAL A 32 1.09 -2.52 -6.56
N VAL A 33 0.89 -3.74 -6.09
CA VAL A 33 0.44 -4.87 -6.92
C VAL A 33 -1.02 -5.14 -6.63
N ARG A 34 -1.84 -5.10 -7.69
CA ARG A 34 -3.17 -5.72 -7.70
C ARG A 34 -3.03 -7.11 -8.34
N PRO A 35 -3.26 -8.21 -7.61
CA PRO A 35 -3.31 -9.55 -8.21
C PRO A 35 -4.47 -9.65 -9.20
N ASP A 36 -4.33 -10.51 -10.21
CA ASP A 36 -5.42 -10.77 -11.17
C ASP A 36 -6.66 -11.28 -10.43
N THR A 37 -7.79 -10.58 -10.61
CA THR A 37 -9.07 -10.92 -9.98
C THR A 37 -10.06 -11.48 -11.00
N LEU A 38 -10.82 -12.51 -10.61
CA LEU A 38 -11.86 -13.12 -11.48
C LEU A 38 -13.04 -12.17 -11.73
N THR A 39 -13.24 -11.18 -10.86
CA THR A 39 -14.25 -10.14 -10.98
C THR A 39 -13.56 -8.78 -11.14
N GLY A 40 -14.08 -7.91 -12.01
CA GLY A 40 -13.56 -6.56 -12.17
C GLY A 40 -13.60 -5.77 -10.85
N SER A 41 -12.63 -4.90 -10.65
CA SER A 41 -12.53 -4.04 -9.47
C SER A 41 -12.35 -2.60 -9.93
N GLN A 42 -13.08 -1.66 -9.34
CA GLN A 42 -12.98 -0.23 -9.66
C GLN A 42 -11.94 0.43 -8.75
N GLU A 43 -10.83 0.87 -9.33
CA GLU A 43 -9.86 1.71 -8.65
C GLU A 43 -10.39 3.14 -8.53
N VAL A 44 -10.27 3.72 -7.33
CA VAL A 44 -10.68 5.11 -7.06
C VAL A 44 -9.45 5.98 -6.84
N ALA A 45 -8.56 5.58 -5.94
CA ALA A 45 -7.30 6.24 -5.67
C ALA A 45 -6.31 5.30 -4.97
N VAL A 46 -5.02 5.62 -5.10
CA VAL A 46 -3.95 5.09 -4.26
C VAL A 46 -3.40 6.25 -3.43
N VAL A 47 -3.29 6.03 -2.13
CA VAL A 47 -2.66 6.96 -1.20
C VAL A 47 -1.44 6.27 -0.61
N ILE A 48 -0.28 6.92 -0.68
CA ILE A 48 0.97 6.44 -0.08
C ILE A 48 1.33 7.42 1.02
N GLY A 49 1.45 6.90 2.23
CA GLY A 49 1.86 7.64 3.40
C GLY A 49 3.14 7.05 3.97
N LEU A 50 3.99 7.90 4.55
CA LEU A 50 5.23 7.50 5.19
C LEU A 50 5.31 8.19 6.55
N GLU A 51 5.57 7.42 7.59
CA GLU A 51 5.83 7.93 8.93
C GLU A 51 7.33 7.86 9.25
N SER A 52 7.85 8.91 9.87
CA SER A 52 9.26 8.99 10.26
C SER A 52 9.43 8.56 11.72
N CYS A 53 10.31 7.60 11.98
CA CYS A 53 10.57 7.11 13.33
C CYS A 53 12.08 7.11 13.63
N THR A 54 12.63 8.29 13.92
CA THR A 54 14.09 8.50 14.08
C THR A 54 14.65 8.01 15.42
N SER A 55 13.82 7.87 16.45
CA SER A 55 14.28 7.58 17.83
C SER A 55 13.50 6.46 18.53
N GLN A 56 12.43 5.94 17.92
CA GLN A 56 11.53 4.94 18.49
C GLN A 56 11.08 3.96 17.40
N SER A 57 10.49 2.83 17.80
CA SER A 57 9.84 1.92 16.86
C SER A 57 8.76 2.67 16.07
N CYS A 58 8.72 2.47 14.75
CA CYS A 58 7.67 3.01 13.90
C CYS A 58 6.30 2.49 14.37
N PRO A 59 5.26 3.35 14.40
CA PRO A 59 3.89 2.87 14.58
C PRO A 59 3.52 1.93 13.43
N SER A 60 2.59 1.02 13.68
CA SER A 60 2.09 0.13 12.64
C SER A 60 1.44 0.96 11.52
N PRO A 61 1.70 0.65 10.23
CA PRO A 61 0.99 1.28 9.11
C PRO A 61 -0.52 1.07 9.14
N VAL A 62 -1.00 0.09 9.93
CA VAL A 62 -2.43 -0.16 10.14
C VAL A 62 -3.05 0.88 11.09
N ASP A 63 -2.25 1.45 11.98
CA ASP A 63 -2.71 2.42 12.99
C ASP A 63 -2.53 3.87 12.50
N VAL A 64 -1.46 4.13 11.74
CA VAL A 64 -1.07 5.49 11.33
C VAL A 64 -0.61 5.48 9.86
N MET A 65 -1.20 6.37 9.06
CA MET A 65 -0.83 6.55 7.64
C MET A 65 0.46 7.38 7.47
N GLY A 66 0.75 8.27 8.42
CA GLY A 66 1.87 9.21 8.35
C GLY A 66 1.64 10.34 7.34
N ASP A 67 2.73 10.93 6.86
CA ASP A 67 2.69 12.02 5.88
C ASP A 67 2.38 11.49 4.48
N ILE A 68 1.36 12.07 3.84
CA ILE A 68 0.93 11.66 2.50
C ILE A 68 1.95 12.15 1.46
N LEU A 69 2.60 11.21 0.79
CA LEU A 69 3.55 11.46 -0.29
C LEU A 69 2.92 11.34 -1.67
N TYR A 70 1.83 10.59 -1.80
CA TYR A 70 1.09 10.41 -3.04
C TYR A 70 -0.40 10.26 -2.77
N ASN A 71 -1.24 10.92 -3.57
CA ASN A 71 -2.68 10.74 -3.58
C ASN A 71 -3.18 10.96 -5.02
N GLY A 72 -3.49 9.87 -5.71
CA GLY A 72 -3.83 9.93 -7.13
C GLY A 72 -4.40 8.62 -7.68
N PRO A 73 -4.72 8.58 -8.97
CA PRO A 73 -5.26 7.38 -9.61
C PRO A 73 -4.24 6.25 -9.64
N TYR A 74 -4.72 5.00 -9.61
CA TYR A 74 -3.85 3.85 -9.86
C TYR A 74 -3.38 3.84 -11.32
N ASN A 75 -2.06 3.75 -11.54
CA ASN A 75 -1.45 3.74 -12.87
C ASN A 75 -0.51 2.52 -13.03
N PRO A 76 -1.04 1.30 -13.26
CA PRO A 76 -0.23 0.10 -13.37
C PRO A 76 0.73 0.19 -14.57
N GLN A 77 1.96 -0.30 -14.36
CA GLN A 77 2.97 -0.45 -15.42
C GLN A 77 3.14 -1.94 -15.70
N PHE A 78 3.01 -2.36 -16.97
CA PHE A 78 3.05 -3.75 -17.43
C PHE A 78 4.36 -4.07 -18.14
#